data_AF-A0A7X7ZVU3-F1
#
_entry.id   AF-A0A7X7ZVU3-F1
#
_cell.length_a   1.000
_cell.length_b   1.000
_cell.length_c   1.000
_cell.angle_alpha   90.00
_cell.angle_beta   90.00
_cell.angle_gamma   90.00
#
_symmetry.space_group_name_H-M   'P 1'
#
loop_
_entity.id
_entity.type
_entity.pdbx_description
1 polymer ?
#
loop_
_entity_poly.entity_id
_entity_poly.type
_entity_poly.pdbx_seq_one_letter_code
_entity_poly.pdbx_strand_id
1 'polypeptide(L)'
;MKNEELSRTYDQLKLRYMDTIEALRQAVDARDIYTRGHSDRVAQYALMIGEALCLSPEELETLRIGGIFHDIGKIGTSDDILLKTDKLTEEELKEIQKHPLKGARILSAVSMFKDVV
;
A
#
# COMPACT_ATOMS: atom_id res chain seq x y z
N MET A 1 -34.64 -6.97 2.08
CA MET A 1 -34.26 -7.07 3.50
C MET A 1 -33.04 -7.96 3.75
N LYS A 2 -33.12 -9.30 3.76
CA LYS A 2 -31.96 -10.18 4.10
C LYS A 2 -30.73 -10.00 3.19
N ASN A 3 -30.94 -9.79 1.88
CA ASN A 3 -29.84 -9.51 0.94
C ASN A 3 -29.24 -8.10 1.10
N GLU A 4 -30.04 -7.11 1.50
CA GLU A 4 -29.54 -5.74 1.72
C GLU A 4 -28.74 -5.66 3.02
N GLU A 5 -29.18 -6.37 4.06
CA GLU A 5 -28.45 -6.51 5.32
C GLU A 5 -27.14 -7.26 5.13
N LEU A 6 -27.15 -8.34 4.33
CA LEU A 6 -25.93 -9.06 3.96
C LEU A 6 -24.96 -8.18 3.17
N SER A 7 -25.44 -7.43 2.17
CA SER A 7 -24.62 -6.48 1.41
C SER A 7 -24.00 -5.42 2.30
N ARG A 8 -24.78 -4.79 3.18
CA ARG A 8 -24.26 -3.80 4.14
C ARG A 8 -23.21 -4.39 5.07
N THR A 9 -23.44 -5.60 5.57
CA THR A 9 -22.49 -6.27 6.47
C THR A 9 -21.18 -6.57 5.75
N TYR A 10 -21.26 -6.98 4.49
CA TYR A 10 -20.07 -7.18 3.64
C TYR A 10 -19.31 -5.87 3.39
N ASP A 11 -20.01 -4.79 3.05
CA ASP A 11 -19.41 -3.46 2.84
C ASP A 11 -18.74 -2.94 4.12
N GLN A 12 -19.39 -3.11 5.28
CA GLN A 12 -18.81 -2.73 6.57
C GLN A 12 -17.58 -3.56 6.91
N LEU A 13 -17.59 -4.86 6.60
CA LEU A 13 -16.43 -5.72 6.81
C LEU A 13 -15.26 -5.29 5.91
N LYS A 14 -15.54 -4.99 4.64
CA LYS A 14 -14.55 -4.44 3.70
C LYS A 14 -13.94 -3.13 4.21
N LEU A 15 -14.78 -2.20 4.67
CA LEU A 15 -14.33 -0.94 5.26
C LEU A 15 -13.41 -1.15 6.47
N ARG A 16 -13.80 -1.99 7.43
CA ARG A 16 -12.98 -2.25 8.63
C ARG A 16 -11.63 -2.91 8.32
N TYR A 17 -11.59 -3.79 7.31
CA TYR A 17 -10.32 -4.31 6.81
C TYR A 17 -9.47 -3.18 6.23
N MET A 18 -10.07 -2.30 5.43
CA MET A 18 -9.34 -1.18 4.85
C MET A 18 -8.78 -0.22 5.90
N ASP A 19 -9.56 0.10 6.94
CA ASP A 19 -9.11 0.94 8.06
C ASP A 19 -7.89 0.34 8.78
N THR A 20 -7.86 -0.99 8.94
CA THR A 20 -6.74 -1.69 9.59
C THR A 20 -5.47 -1.60 8.75
N ILE A 21 -5.60 -1.72 7.43
CA ILE A 21 -4.46 -1.70 6.52
C ILE A 21 -3.97 -0.25 6.34
N GLU A 22 -4.89 0.73 6.34
CA GLU A 22 -4.55 2.15 6.41
C GLU A 22 -3.77 2.50 7.69
N ALA A 23 -4.15 1.94 8.84
CA ALA A 23 -3.38 2.12 10.07
C ALA A 23 -1.95 1.56 9.97
N LEU A 24 -1.77 0.40 9.32
CA LEU A 24 -0.44 -0.17 9.06
C LEU A 24 0.38 0.73 8.13
N ARG A 25 -0.24 1.26 7.07
CA ARG A 25 0.41 2.23 6.17
C ARG A 25 0.85 3.48 6.91
N GLN A 26 -0.03 4.06 7.73
CA GLN A 26 0.30 5.24 8.52
C GLN A 26 1.45 4.97 9.51
N ALA A 27 1.56 3.75 10.05
CA ALA A 27 2.70 3.37 10.88
C ALA A 27 4.03 3.35 10.10
N VAL A 28 4.01 2.99 8.81
CA VAL A 28 5.19 3.06 7.93
C VAL A 28 5.53 4.51 7.57
N ASP A 29 4.53 5.30 7.14
CA ASP A 29 4.68 6.74 6.87
C ASP A 29 5.18 7.52 8.11
N ALA A 30 4.82 7.08 9.32
CA ALA A 30 5.28 7.71 10.55
C ALA A 30 6.78 7.47 10.82
N ARG A 31 7.34 6.35 10.34
CA ARG A 31 8.79 6.08 10.40
C ARG A 31 9.54 6.85 9.32
N ASP A 32 8.97 6.95 8.12
CA ASP A 32 9.56 7.68 6.99
C ASP A 32 8.98 9.11 6.90
N ILE A 33 9.41 9.98 7.82
CA ILE A 33 8.88 11.35 7.98
C ILE A 33 8.95 12.16 6.67
N TYR A 34 9.95 11.89 5.82
CA TYR A 34 10.16 12.60 4.56
C TYR A 34 9.09 12.27 3.51
N THR A 35 8.43 11.12 3.60
CA THR A 35 7.46 10.65 2.61
C THR A 35 6.03 10.67 3.11
N ARG A 36 5.71 11.37 4.21
CA ARG A 36 4.33 11.47 4.71
C ARG A 36 3.35 11.94 3.61
N GLY A 37 2.31 11.14 3.38
CA GLY A 37 1.30 11.38 2.34
C GLY A 37 1.81 11.22 0.90
N HIS A 38 3.03 10.69 0.72
CA HIS A 38 3.57 10.33 -0.59
C HIS A 38 2.72 9.28 -1.26
N SER A 39 2.41 8.20 -0.54
CA SER A 39 1.61 7.09 -1.05
C SER A 39 0.21 7.55 -1.50
N ASP A 40 -0.39 8.50 -0.78
CA ASP A 40 -1.68 9.10 -1.16
C ASP A 40 -1.57 9.84 -2.51
N ARG A 41 -0.52 10.65 -2.69
CA ARG A 41 -0.26 11.35 -3.97
C ARG A 41 0.05 10.38 -5.10
N VAL A 42 0.84 9.34 -4.85
CA VAL A 42 1.16 8.30 -5.84
C VAL A 42 -0.12 7.59 -6.28
N ALA A 43 -0.97 7.17 -5.35
CA ALA A 43 -2.25 6.55 -5.65
C ALA A 43 -3.16 7.48 -6.45
N GLN A 44 -3.23 8.76 -6.08
CA GLN A 44 -4.01 9.75 -6.81
C GLN A 44 -3.52 9.92 -8.26
N TYR A 45 -2.22 10.07 -8.47
CA TYR A 45 -1.67 10.18 -9.83
C TYR A 45 -1.84 8.90 -10.64
N ALA A 46 -1.66 7.73 -10.01
CA ALA A 46 -1.90 6.44 -10.67
C ALA A 46 -3.35 6.29 -11.13
N LEU A 47 -4.32 6.72 -10.31
CA LEU A 47 -5.74 6.74 -10.68
C LEU A 47 -5.99 7.68 -11.86
N MET A 48 -5.50 8.92 -11.81
CA MET A 48 -5.67 9.88 -12.92
C MET A 48 -5.10 9.34 -14.24
N ILE A 49 -3.96 8.65 -14.19
CA ILE A 49 -3.36 8.01 -15.37
C ILE A 49 -4.23 6.85 -15.84
N GLY A 50 -4.70 5.98 -14.93
CA GLY A 50 -5.57 4.86 -15.26
C GLY A 50 -6.89 5.29 -15.89
N GLU A 51 -7.50 6.37 -15.38
CA GLU A 51 -8.72 6.96 -15.93
C GLU A 51 -8.49 7.47 -17.35
N ALA A 52 -7.38 8.16 -17.60
CA ALA A 52 -6.99 8.63 -18.94
C ALA A 52 -6.74 7.47 -19.92
N LEU A 53 -6.41 6.29 -19.42
CA LEU A 53 -6.24 5.05 -20.20
C LEU A 53 -7.52 4.23 -20.31
N CYS A 54 -8.66 4.72 -19.80
CA CYS A 54 -9.95 4.04 -19.80
C CYS A 54 -9.91 2.66 -19.12
N LEU A 55 -9.12 2.52 -18.06
CA LEU A 55 -9.11 1.29 -17.25
C LEU A 55 -10.46 1.05 -16.58
N SER A 56 -10.79 -0.22 -16.38
CA SER A 56 -12.01 -0.63 -15.70
C SER A 56 -12.00 -0.22 -14.22
N PRO A 57 -13.18 -0.14 -13.56
CA PRO A 57 -13.25 0.15 -12.12
C PRO A 57 -12.43 -0.81 -11.25
N GLU A 58 -12.30 -2.07 -11.67
CA GLU A 58 -11.51 -3.09 -10.98
C GLU A 58 -10.01 -2.83 -11.12
N GLU A 59 -9.53 -2.51 -12.32
CA GLU A 59 -8.13 -2.14 -12.57
C GLU A 59 -7.74 -0.84 -11.85
N LEU A 60 -8.65 0.14 -11.80
CA LEU A 60 -8.46 1.39 -11.05
C LEU A 60 -8.34 1.12 -9.54
N GLU A 61 -9.15 0.22 -8.98
CA GLU A 61 -9.04 -0.16 -7.58
C GLU A 61 -7.72 -0.87 -7.28
N THR A 62 -7.27 -1.77 -8.17
CA THR A 62 -5.95 -2.40 -8.08
C THR A 62 -4.83 -1.36 -8.12
N LEU A 63 -4.90 -0.36 -9.01
CA LEU A 63 -3.93 0.74 -9.05
C LEU A 63 -3.94 1.58 -7.77
N ARG A 64 -5.13 1.89 -7.24
CA ARG A 64 -5.27 2.66 -6.00
C ARG A 64 -4.62 1.91 -4.84
N ILE A 65 -4.94 0.63 -4.66
CA ILE A 65 -4.36 -0.22 -3.61
C ILE A 65 -2.84 -0.31 -3.79
N GLY A 66 -2.37 -0.55 -5.02
CA GLY A 66 -0.94 -0.59 -5.34
C GLY A 66 -0.23 0.71 -4.95
N GLY A 67 -0.77 1.87 -5.32
CA GLY A 67 -0.19 3.17 -4.98
C GLY A 67 -0.14 3.44 -3.48
N ILE A 68 -1.21 3.11 -2.76
CA ILE A 68 -1.31 3.31 -1.30
C ILE A 68 -0.30 2.44 -0.54
N PHE A 69 -0.09 1.19 -0.98
CA PHE A 69 0.69 0.21 -0.22
C PHE A 69 2.05 -0.14 -0.82
N HIS A 70 2.47 0.46 -1.94
CA HIS A 70 3.72 0.09 -2.64
C HIS A 70 4.95 0.06 -1.71
N ASP A 71 4.98 0.96 -0.72
CA ASP A 71 6.10 1.16 0.20
C ASP A 71 5.93 0.47 1.56
N ILE A 72 4.84 -0.26 1.81
CA ILE A 72 4.56 -0.89 3.13
C ILE A 72 5.70 -1.82 3.58
N GLY A 73 6.41 -2.44 2.64
CA GLY A 73 7.53 -3.33 2.93
C GLY A 73 8.76 -2.65 3.53
N LYS A 74 8.84 -1.31 3.50
CA LYS A 74 9.88 -0.54 4.19
C LYS A 74 9.86 -0.75 5.71
N ILE A 75 8.73 -1.21 6.27
CA ILE A 75 8.64 -1.57 7.70
C ILE A 75 9.71 -2.58 8.13
N GLY A 76 10.15 -3.46 7.22
CA GLY A 76 11.18 -4.46 7.47
C GLY A 76 12.60 -3.98 7.21
N THR A 77 12.84 -2.67 7.07
CA THR A 77 14.16 -2.07 6.87
C THR A 77 14.62 -1.38 8.16
N SER A 78 15.91 -1.48 8.49
CA SER A 78 16.51 -0.83 9.67
C SER A 78 16.47 0.69 9.54
N ASP A 79 16.26 1.40 10.65
CA ASP A 79 16.25 2.87 10.68
C ASP A 79 17.60 3.48 10.26
N ASP A 80 18.72 2.85 10.63
CA ASP A 80 20.07 3.29 10.23
C ASP A 80 20.28 3.30 8.71
N ILE A 81 19.50 2.50 7.97
CA ILE A 81 19.52 2.44 6.51
C ILE A 81 18.42 3.35 5.94
N LEU A 82 17.19 3.26 6.47
CA LEU A 82 16.03 3.95 5.94
C LEU A 82 16.13 5.47 6.11
N LEU A 83 16.69 5.94 7.24
CA LEU A 83 16.81 7.35 7.60
C LEU A 83 18.19 7.94 7.28
N LYS A 84 19.05 7.18 6.60
CA LYS A 84 20.40 7.62 6.26
C LYS A 84 20.35 8.83 5.32
N THR A 85 21.08 9.88 5.67
CA THR A 85 21.17 11.13 4.89
C THR A 85 22.36 11.15 3.93
N ASP A 86 23.38 10.35 4.22
CA ASP A 86 24.52 10.11 3.33
C ASP A 86 24.19 9.08 2.25
N LYS A 87 25.10 8.92 1.27
CA LYS A 87 24.97 7.88 0.25
C LYS A 87 24.90 6.49 0.89
N LEU A 88 23.96 5.69 0.41
CA LEU A 88 23.87 4.27 0.72
C LEU A 88 25.05 3.51 0.11
N THR A 89 25.55 2.49 0.81
CA THR A 89 26.41 1.48 0.20
C THR A 89 25.62 0.58 -0.75
N GLU A 90 26.32 -0.24 -1.54
CA GLU A 90 25.65 -1.20 -2.42
C GLU A 90 24.81 -2.22 -1.63
N GLU A 91 25.29 -2.66 -0.47
CA GLU A 91 24.58 -3.58 0.41
C GLU A 91 23.33 -2.93 1.00
N GLU A 92 23.44 -1.69 1.49
CA GLU A 92 22.31 -0.94 2.03
C GLU A 92 21.23 -0.70 0.96
N LEU A 93 21.66 -0.35 -0.26
CA LEU A 93 20.74 -0.20 -1.39
C LEU A 93 20.02 -1.51 -1.73
N LYS A 94 20.75 -2.65 -1.74
CA LYS A 94 20.16 -3.98 -1.93
C LYS A 94 19.15 -4.31 -0.82
N GLU A 95 19.37 -3.88 0.42
CA GLU A 95 18.38 -4.07 1.50
C GLU A 95 17.11 -3.25 1.28
N ILE A 96 17.23 -1.98 0.85
CA ILE A 96 16.06 -1.15 0.52
C ILE A 96 15.29 -1.74 -0.65
N GLN A 97 15.96 -2.22 -1.70
CA GLN A 97 15.33 -2.80 -2.90
C GLN A 97 14.49 -4.05 -2.62
N LYS A 98 14.60 -4.66 -1.43
CA LYS A 98 13.73 -5.78 -1.02
C LYS A 98 12.33 -5.35 -0.58
N HIS A 99 12.09 -4.06 -0.35
CA HIS A 99 10.79 -3.58 0.15
C HIS A 99 9.59 -4.00 -0.71
N PRO A 100 9.64 -4.09 -2.05
CA PRO A 100 8.47 -4.51 -2.83
C PRO A 100 8.08 -5.96 -2.53
N LEU A 101 9.07 -6.88 -2.47
CA LEU A 101 8.81 -8.28 -2.10
C LEU A 101 8.32 -8.42 -0.66
N LYS A 102 8.91 -7.66 0.27
CA LYS A 102 8.44 -7.62 1.67
C LYS A 102 6.99 -7.13 1.74
N GLY A 103 6.66 -6.09 0.97
CA GLY A 103 5.32 -5.52 0.87
C GLY A 103 4.31 -6.50 0.31
N ALA A 104 4.62 -7.15 -0.82
CA ALA A 104 3.77 -8.19 -1.40
C ALA A 104 3.51 -9.34 -0.41
N ARG A 105 4.54 -9.78 0.34
CA ARG A 105 4.38 -10.80 1.39
C ARG A 105 3.48 -10.35 2.55
N ILE A 106 3.51 -9.07 2.93
CA ILE A 106 2.63 -8.52 3.96
C ILE A 106 1.18 -8.50 3.45
N LEU A 107 0.98 -7.99 2.24
CA LEU A 107 -0.34 -7.84 1.63
C LEU A 107 -0.99 -9.18 1.31
N SER A 108 -0.22 -10.21 0.96
CA SER A 108 -0.75 -11.56 0.65
C SER A 108 -1.35 -12.27 1.87
N ALA A 109 -1.09 -11.80 3.09
CA ALA A 109 -1.78 -12.26 4.29
C ALA A 109 -3.24 -11.79 4.36
N VAL A 110 -3.61 -10.77 3.57
CA VAL A 110 -4.97 -10.23 3.49
C VAL A 110 -5.65 -10.82 2.25
N SER A 111 -6.68 -11.64 2.46
CA SER A 111 -7.41 -12.32 1.37
C SER A 111 -8.00 -11.36 0.33
N MET A 112 -8.30 -10.12 0.73
CA MET A 112 -8.80 -9.05 -0.14
C MET A 112 -7.80 -8.64 -1.24
N PHE A 113 -6.51 -8.85 -1.05
CA PHE A 113 -5.47 -8.41 -1.97
C PHE A 113 -4.92 -9.52 -2.87
N LYS A 114 -5.54 -10.70 -2.88
CA LYS A 114 -5.10 -11.84 -3.72
C LYS A 114 -5.02 -11.51 -5.21
N ASP A 115 -5.87 -10.62 -5.70
CA ASP A 115 -5.89 -10.22 -7.11
C ASP A 115 -4.97 -9.03 -7.39
N VAL A 116 -4.32 -8.49 -6.35
CA VAL A 116 -3.37 -7.38 -6.40
C VAL A 116 -1.92 -7.88 -6.28
N VAL A 117 -1.66 -8.89 -5.45
CA VAL A 117 -0.30 -9.42 -5.13
C VAL A 117 -0.21 -10.94 -5.11
#